data_AF-A0A6A4HI59-F1
#
_entry.id   AF-A0A6A4HI59-F1
#
_cell.length_a   1.000
_cell.length_b   1.000
_cell.length_c   1.000
_cell.angle_alpha   90.00
_cell.angle_beta   90.00
_cell.angle_gamma   90.00
#
_symmetry.space_group_name_H-M   'P 1'
#
loop_
_entity.id
_entity.type
_entity.pdbx_description
1 polymer ?
#
loop_
_entity_poly.entity_id
_entity_poly.type
_entity_poly.pdbx_seq_one_letter_code
_entity_poly.pdbx_strand_id
1 'polypeptide(L)' 'TNCRSPYKCYGKAAQLLNNLPEKWNPLVKQPEDSEPDSLDASALENGEVFDWRLTTKGTLADAFRIFTEGEKSTAVP' A
#
# COMPACT_ATOMS: atom_id res chain seq x y z
N THR A 1 8.13 -22.26 12.24
CA THR A 1 7.16 -23.27 12.71
C THR A 1 7.41 -23.78 14.14
N ASN A 2 8.10 -23.06 15.03
CA ASN A 2 8.48 -23.59 16.36
C ASN A 2 7.57 -23.13 17.51
N CYS A 3 6.31 -23.56 17.49
CA CYS A 3 5.44 -23.48 18.65
C CYS A 3 5.39 -24.84 19.38
N ARG A 4 5.98 -24.93 20.59
CA ARG A 4 6.00 -26.18 21.39
C ARG A 4 4.62 -26.63 21.91
N SER A 5 3.67 -25.71 22.01
CA SER A 5 2.30 -26.00 22.43
C SER A 5 1.35 -25.09 21.65
N PRO A 6 0.70 -25.61 20.59
CA PRO A 6 -0.15 -24.82 19.69
C PRO A 6 -1.17 -23.96 20.44
N TYR A 7 -1.83 -24.54 21.46
CA TYR A 7 -2.80 -23.83 22.29
C TYR A 7 -2.21 -22.64 23.05
N LYS A 8 -1.01 -22.79 23.63
CA LYS A 8 -0.35 -21.70 24.35
C LYS A 8 0.09 -20.57 23.42
N CYS A 9 0.57 -20.90 22.21
CA CYS A 9 0.93 -19.87 21.23
C CYS A 9 -0.31 -19.14 20.72
N TYR A 10 -1.40 -19.86 20.45
CA TYR A 10 -2.68 -19.26 20.10
C TYR A 10 -3.15 -18.29 21.20
N GLY A 11 -3.16 -18.75 22.46
CA GLY A 11 -3.57 -17.90 23.59
C GLY A 11 -2.73 -16.63 23.70
N LYS A 12 -1.41 -16.75 23.53
CA LYS A 12 -0.50 -15.58 23.54
C LYS A 12 -0.75 -14.65 22.35
N ALA A 13 -0.98 -15.19 21.16
CA ALA A 13 -1.31 -14.41 19.98
C ALA A 13 -2.64 -13.66 20.16
N ALA A 14 -3.67 -14.32 20.68
CA ALA A 14 -4.96 -13.71 20.98
C ALA A 14 -4.84 -12.58 22.01
N GLN A 15 -4.03 -12.77 23.08
CA GLN A 15 -3.75 -11.72 24.05
C GLN A 15 -3.06 -10.50 23.42
N LEU A 16 -2.09 -10.72 22.54
CA LEU A 16 -1.42 -9.62 21.83
C LEU A 16 -2.40 -8.86 20.94
N LEU A 17 -3.21 -9.56 20.15
CA LEU A 17 -4.20 -8.95 19.26
C LEU A 17 -5.24 -8.12 20.04
N ASN A 18 -5.71 -8.62 21.18
CA ASN A 18 -6.70 -7.93 22.02
C ASN A 18 -6.18 -6.66 22.69
N ASN A 19 -4.85 -6.50 22.78
CA ASN A 19 -4.23 -5.31 23.36
C ASN A 19 -3.84 -4.26 22.30
N LEU A 20 -4.09 -4.52 21.01
CA LEU A 20 -3.78 -3.57 19.96
C LEU A 20 -4.80 -2.41 19.99
N PRO A 21 -4.35 -1.15 19.82
CA PRO A 21 -5.25 -0.04 19.54
C PRO A 21 -6.10 -0.34 18.30
N GLU A 22 -7.30 0.24 18.22
CA GLU A 22 -8.26 -0.02 17.13
C GLU A 22 -7.64 0.13 15.73
N LYS A 23 -6.87 1.20 15.52
CA LYS A 23 -6.12 1.46 14.27
C LYS A 23 -5.23 0.28 13.83
N TRP A 24 -4.68 -0.46 14.79
CA TRP A 24 -3.74 -1.56 14.54
C TRP A 24 -4.35 -2.94 14.74
N ASN A 25 -5.63 -3.02 15.15
CA ASN A 25 -6.28 -4.29 15.44
C ASN A 25 -6.90 -4.87 14.16
N PRO A 26 -6.34 -5.96 13.60
CA PRO A 26 -6.85 -6.55 12.36
C PRO A 26 -8.21 -7.25 12.54
N LEU A 27 -8.66 -7.46 13.77
CA LEU A 27 -9.97 -8.06 14.07
C LEU A 27 -11.11 -7.03 13.98
N VAL A 28 -10.79 -5.74 13.96
CA VAL A 28 -11.76 -4.66 13.83
C VAL A 28 -11.85 -4.23 12.36
N LYS A 29 -13.04 -3.79 11.94
CA LYS A 29 -13.25 -3.24 10.59
C LYS A 29 -12.37 -2.00 10.43
N GLN A 30 -11.40 -2.08 9.53
CA GLN A 30 -10.56 -0.96 9.16
C GLN A 30 -11.32 -0.03 8.19
N PRO A 31 -11.03 1.29 8.20
CA PRO A 31 -11.52 2.19 7.17
C PRO A 31 -11.08 1.71 5.78
N GLU A 32 -11.91 1.97 4.78
CA GLU A 32 -11.56 1.69 3.39
C GLU A 32 -10.43 2.64 2.93
N ASP A 33 -9.50 2.10 2.15
CA ASP A 33 -8.40 2.87 1.56
C ASP A 33 -8.89 3.53 0.27
N SER A 34 -9.81 4.48 0.43
CA SER A 34 -10.42 5.19 -0.70
C SER A 34 -9.62 6.42 -1.05
N GLU A 35 -9.10 6.46 -2.27
CA GLU A 35 -8.45 7.63 -2.83
C GLU A 35 -9.48 8.63 -3.35
N PRO A 36 -9.25 9.94 -3.19
CA PRO A 36 -10.12 10.95 -3.79
C PRO A 36 -9.95 10.98 -5.32
N ASP A 37 -11.07 11.20 -6.02
CA ASP A 37 -11.09 11.28 -7.50
C ASP A 37 -10.18 12.39 -8.04
N SER A 38 -10.10 13.51 -7.31
CA SER A 38 -9.30 14.68 -7.66
C SER A 38 -8.49 15.18 -6.48
N LEU A 39 -7.27 15.62 -6.76
CA LEU A 39 -6.47 16.37 -5.80
C LEU A 39 -6.81 17.86 -5.96
N ASP A 40 -7.12 18.52 -4.85
CA ASP A 40 -7.48 19.93 -4.87
C ASP A 40 -6.22 20.81 -4.99
N ALA A 41 -6.08 21.46 -6.13
CA ALA A 41 -5.01 22.43 -6.40
C ALA A 41 -5.45 23.89 -6.14
N SER A 42 -6.71 24.12 -5.78
CA SER A 42 -7.30 25.47 -5.75
C SER A 42 -6.67 26.41 -4.71
N ALA A 43 -5.99 25.85 -3.72
CA ALA A 43 -5.28 26.60 -2.68
C ALA A 43 -3.81 26.93 -3.01
N LEU A 44 -3.26 26.43 -4.12
CA LEU A 44 -1.86 26.67 -4.49
C LEU A 44 -1.74 27.86 -5.42
N GLU A 45 -1.34 29.01 -4.87
CA GLU A 45 -1.12 30.23 -5.64
C GLU A 45 0.07 30.10 -6.60
N ASN A 46 1.11 29.34 -6.22
CA ASN A 46 2.31 29.06 -7.04
C ASN A 46 2.95 27.70 -6.65
N GLY A 47 2.23 26.58 -6.76
CA GLY A 47 2.80 25.27 -6.43
C GLY A 47 2.19 24.12 -7.23
N GLU A 48 2.96 23.05 -7.38
CA GLU A 48 2.49 21.80 -7.97
C GLU A 48 1.92 20.89 -6.88
N VAL A 49 0.79 20.25 -7.17
CA VAL A 49 0.21 19.25 -6.27
C VAL A 49 1.01 17.95 -6.41
N PHE A 50 1.58 17.49 -5.30
CA PHE A 50 2.14 16.15 -5.22
C PHE A 50 1.01 15.10 -5.24
N ASP A 51 1.03 14.21 -6.23
CA ASP A 51 0.10 13.10 -6.31
C ASP A 51 0.53 11.97 -5.34
N TRP A 52 -0.16 11.88 -4.21
CA TRP A 52 0.09 10.86 -3.18
C TRP A 52 -0.68 9.56 -3.39
N ARG A 53 -1.48 9.47 -4.47
CA ARG A 53 -2.26 8.27 -4.78
C ARG A 53 -1.34 7.11 -5.14
N LEU A 54 -1.66 5.94 -4.61
CA LEU A 54 -1.07 4.66 -4.91
C LEU A 54 -1.64 4.04 -6.20
N THR A 55 -2.83 4.46 -6.63
CA THR A 55 -3.38 4.03 -7.92
C THR A 55 -2.51 4.49 -9.08
N THR A 56 -1.84 3.54 -9.72
CA THR A 56 -1.07 3.80 -10.94
C THR A 56 -2.00 3.87 -12.15
N LYS A 57 -1.79 4.85 -13.03
CA LYS A 57 -2.47 4.97 -14.32
C LYS A 57 -1.51 4.56 -15.44
N GLY A 58 -2.04 4.00 -16.53
CA GLY A 58 -1.24 3.60 -17.68
C GLY A 58 -1.65 2.26 -18.25
N THR A 59 -0.83 1.73 -19.13
CA THR A 59 -0.96 0.40 -19.72
C THR A 59 -0.32 -0.65 -18.84
N LEU A 60 -0.69 -1.92 -19.02
CA LEU A 60 -0.03 -3.03 -18.33
C LEU A 60 1.48 -3.07 -18.60
N ALA A 61 1.91 -2.65 -19.79
CA ALA A 61 3.33 -2.55 -20.13
C ALA A 61 4.09 -1.56 -19.22
N ASP A 62 3.42 -0.52 -18.71
CA ASP A 62 4.03 0.46 -17.81
C ASP A 62 4.42 -0.15 -16.45
N ALA A 63 3.70 -1.18 -16.00
CA ALA A 63 4.02 -1.90 -14.76
C ALA A 63 5.25 -2.83 -14.89
N PHE A 64 5.62 -3.23 -16.11
CA PHE A 64 6.73 -4.16 -16.38
C PHE A 64 7.98 -3.47 -16.94
N ARG A 65 8.09 -2.15 -16.80
CA ARG A 65 9.26 -1.41 -17.28
C ARG A 65 10.51 -1.83 -16.52
N ILE A 66 11.54 -2.24 -17.25
CA ILE A 66 12.86 -2.53 -16.71
C ILE A 66 13.66 -1.24 -16.73
N PHE A 67 14.00 -0.71 -15.55
CA PHE A 67 14.92 0.41 -15.43
C PHE A 67 16.34 -0.13 -15.41
N THR A 68 17.08 0.12 -16.49
CA THR A 68 18.48 -0.30 -16.65
C THR A 68 19.32 0.85 -17.23
N GLU A 69 20.62 0.80 -17.02
CA GLU A 69 21.58 1.72 -17.61
C GLU A 69 22.02 1.19 -18.99
N GLY A 70 22.06 2.04 -20.02
CA GLY A 70 22.48 1.65 -21.38
C GLY A 70 21.46 1.97 -22.47
N GLU A 71 21.66 1.38 -23.65
CA GLU A 71 20.85 1.66 -24.84
C GLU A 71 19.42 1.10 -24.67
N LYS A 72 18.43 1.98 -24.78
CA LYS A 72 17.01 1.60 -24.68
C LYS A 72 16.61 0.88 -25.94
N SER A 73 16.16 -0.38 -25.83
CA SER A 73 15.47 -1.04 -26.94
C SER A 73 14.12 -0.33 -27.18
N THR A 74 13.98 0.34 -28.31
CA THR A 74 12.74 1.06 -28.69
C THR A 74 11.73 0.20 -29.45
N ALA A 75 11.87 -1.11 -29.47
CA ALA A 75 10.93 -1.95 -30.21
C ALA A 75 10.70 -3.32 -29.58
N VAL A 76 9.42 -3.64 -29.42
CA VAL A 76 8.90 -4.98 -29.70
C VAL A 76 7.66 -4.78 -30.58
N PRO A 77 7.47 -5.56 -31.67
CA PRO A 77 6.28 -5.53 -32.52
C PRO A 77 4.97 -5.80 -31.77
#